data_AF-A0A6I3SC14-F1
#
_entry.id   AF-A0A6I3SC14-F1
#
_cell.length_a   1.000
_cell.length_b   1.000
_cell.length_c   1.000
_cell.angle_alpha   90.00
_cell.angle_beta   90.00
_cell.angle_gamma   90.00
#
_symmetry.space_group_name_H-M   'P 1'
#
loop_
_entity.id
_entity.type
_entity.pdbx_description
1 polymer ?
#
loop_
_entity_poly.entity_id
_entity_poly.type
_entity_poly.pdbx_seq_one_letter_code
_entity_poly.pdbx_strand_id
1 'polypeptide(L)'
;MRSDNPGFVPDSPFSKQLPEEWLNFFKTFPKLELHCHLLGTTSKETFEELVAESGADVSQEEINNFYTRGDKPVGVLRIFRCLERKVLSKPSFLTRITLKHIQRVASQGVKYIEFYWNWTGLKHFMTYDEARQAINEGIRQGMQRYGVTARSIPSIDREDTPEAAVELVEEMTKHPDDYTIGLGIDYRETNHEPENFWKAFKMAKEAGFKITIHAGEFGEHWRNVETAMKLLGADRIDHGYTIIDNPELIKEAKASDMHFAVVPTNSYYLRTLSDEEWAIKHPVRKMVELGLKVFPNSDDPTMHHISISESWLLMHNWLDFTLPQLRKMLENSIEAAWVTDEQKAIWKKEWLKEFDRLSVDLPPVN
;
A
#
# COMPACT_ATOMS: atom_id res chain seq x y z
N MET A 1 23.29 12.69 2.02
CA MET A 1 23.66 11.39 2.63
C MET A 1 22.46 10.44 2.67
N ARG A 2 21.61 10.42 1.64
CA ARG A 2 20.42 9.54 1.63
C ARG A 2 20.53 8.36 0.67
N SER A 3 21.54 8.35 -0.21
CA SER A 3 21.64 7.46 -1.38
C SER A 3 21.68 5.97 -1.04
N ASP A 4 22.12 5.63 0.17
CA ASP A 4 22.34 4.24 0.57
C ASP A 4 21.24 3.73 1.51
N ASN A 5 20.35 4.63 1.96
CA ASN A 5 19.24 4.29 2.85
C ASN A 5 18.06 3.71 2.05
N PRO A 6 17.34 2.71 2.58
CA PRO A 6 16.16 2.16 1.91
C PRO A 6 15.14 3.26 1.60
N GLY A 7 14.69 3.35 0.34
CA GLY A 7 13.78 4.39 -0.14
C GLY A 7 14.31 5.82 -0.11
N PHE A 8 15.63 5.99 0.03
CA PHE A 8 16.33 7.26 0.15
C PHE A 8 15.79 8.17 1.28
N VAL A 9 15.41 7.55 2.39
CA VAL A 9 14.98 8.27 3.60
C VAL A 9 16.17 8.97 4.28
N PRO A 10 15.92 10.04 5.06
CA PRO A 10 16.95 10.66 5.89
C PRO A 10 17.65 9.68 6.83
N ASP A 11 18.85 10.05 7.27
CA ASP A 11 19.47 9.36 8.39
C ASP A 11 18.60 9.50 9.65
N SER A 12 18.64 8.48 10.49
CA SER A 12 17.85 8.46 11.73
C SER A 12 18.78 8.48 12.94
N PRO A 13 18.46 9.24 14.00
CA PRO A 13 19.20 9.15 15.26
C PRO A 13 19.02 7.79 15.96
N PHE A 14 18.08 6.97 15.48
CA PHE A 14 17.81 5.62 15.98
C PHE A 14 18.52 4.54 15.18
N SER A 15 19.01 4.84 13.97
CA SER A 15 19.57 3.82 13.09
C SER A 15 20.89 3.31 13.61
N LYS A 16 21.01 1.98 13.54
CA LYS A 16 22.22 1.25 13.91
C LYS A 16 22.68 0.42 12.72
N GLN A 17 23.96 0.09 12.72
CA GLN A 17 24.48 -0.89 11.78
C GLN A 17 23.99 -2.27 12.19
N LEU A 18 23.16 -2.87 11.35
CA LEU A 18 22.61 -4.20 11.61
C LEU A 18 23.45 -5.29 10.92
N PRO A 19 23.77 -6.39 11.61
CA PRO A 19 24.31 -7.60 10.99
C PRO A 19 23.42 -8.17 9.88
N GLU A 20 23.97 -8.99 8.98
CA GLU A 20 23.24 -9.56 7.84
C GLU A 20 22.03 -10.41 8.29
N GLU A 21 22.12 -11.06 9.45
CA GLU A 21 21.06 -11.86 10.06
C GLU A 21 19.78 -11.06 10.28
N TRP A 22 19.90 -9.77 10.61
CA TRP A 22 18.75 -8.87 10.73
C TRP A 22 18.11 -8.59 9.37
N LEU A 23 18.93 -8.36 8.34
CA LEU A 23 18.40 -8.16 6.98
C LEU A 23 17.70 -9.42 6.47
N ASN A 24 18.25 -10.60 6.78
CA ASN A 24 17.63 -11.88 6.46
C ASN A 24 16.32 -12.08 7.23
N PHE A 25 16.26 -11.71 8.51
CA PHE A 25 15.04 -11.74 9.30
C PHE A 25 13.89 -10.99 8.61
N PHE A 26 14.10 -9.72 8.23
CA PHE A 26 13.08 -8.92 7.54
C PHE A 26 12.67 -9.46 6.15
N LYS A 27 13.53 -10.27 5.52
CA LYS A 27 13.24 -10.95 4.24
C LYS A 27 12.50 -12.27 4.40
N THR A 28 12.50 -12.88 5.58
CA THR A 28 12.10 -14.29 5.74
C THR A 28 10.84 -14.51 6.57
N PHE A 29 10.58 -13.70 7.61
CA PHE A 29 9.38 -13.92 8.41
C PHE A 29 8.11 -13.74 7.56
N PRO A 30 7.07 -14.57 7.77
CA PRO A 30 5.85 -14.52 6.99
C PRO A 30 5.09 -13.21 7.23
N LYS A 31 4.71 -12.51 6.16
CA LYS A 31 4.02 -11.22 6.24
C LYS A 31 3.01 -10.97 5.13
N LEU A 32 2.18 -9.95 5.33
CA LEU A 32 1.19 -9.44 4.38
C LEU A 32 1.64 -8.09 3.83
N GLU A 33 1.09 -7.73 2.67
CA GLU A 33 1.11 -6.37 2.14
C GLU A 33 -0.31 -6.00 1.70
N LEU A 34 -0.94 -5.04 2.39
CA LEU A 34 -2.36 -4.71 2.24
C LEU A 34 -2.61 -3.29 1.73
N HIS A 35 -1.52 -2.58 1.40
CA HIS A 35 -1.54 -1.24 0.83
C HIS A 35 -0.38 -1.13 -0.17
N CYS A 36 -0.70 -1.42 -1.43
CA CYS A 36 0.24 -1.29 -2.53
C CYS A 36 -0.55 -1.02 -3.82
N HIS A 37 -0.11 -0.05 -4.59
CA HIS A 37 -0.74 0.25 -5.88
C HIS A 37 -0.08 -0.56 -6.99
N LEU A 38 -0.85 -1.29 -7.78
CA LEU A 38 -0.33 -2.12 -8.86
C LEU A 38 0.53 -1.32 -9.84
N LEU A 39 0.10 -0.12 -10.21
CA LEU A 39 0.87 0.77 -11.08
C LEU A 39 2.21 1.18 -10.44
N GLY A 40 2.21 1.38 -9.12
CA GLY A 40 3.36 1.64 -8.25
C GLY A 40 4.37 0.49 -8.12
N THR A 41 4.09 -0.66 -8.75
CA THR A 41 4.99 -1.84 -8.78
C THR A 41 5.75 -1.99 -10.10
N THR A 42 5.47 -1.13 -11.08
CA THR A 42 6.11 -1.18 -12.40
C THR A 42 7.57 -0.75 -12.27
N SER A 43 8.52 -1.67 -12.48
CA SER A 43 9.94 -1.30 -12.47
C SER A 43 10.30 -0.45 -13.67
N LYS A 44 11.38 0.33 -13.58
CA LYS A 44 11.91 1.10 -14.71
C LYS A 44 12.09 0.26 -15.97
N GLU A 45 12.75 -0.89 -15.85
CA GLU A 45 12.93 -1.84 -16.96
C GLU A 45 11.59 -2.29 -17.55
N THR A 46 10.60 -2.61 -16.70
CA THR A 46 9.27 -2.99 -17.19
C THR A 46 8.58 -1.82 -17.88
N PHE A 47 8.72 -0.60 -17.36
CA PHE A 47 8.15 0.59 -17.98
C PHE A 47 8.74 0.81 -19.37
N GLU A 48 10.06 0.67 -19.54
CA GLU A 48 10.76 0.77 -20.81
C GLU A 48 10.28 -0.29 -21.81
N GLU A 49 10.16 -1.56 -21.38
CA GLU A 49 9.55 -2.63 -22.19
C GLU A 49 8.14 -2.27 -22.66
N LEU A 50 7.30 -1.77 -21.74
CA LEU A 50 5.90 -1.43 -22.02
C LEU A 50 5.79 -0.23 -22.98
N VAL A 51 6.64 0.79 -22.83
CA VAL A 51 6.71 1.94 -23.75
C VAL A 51 7.10 1.47 -25.15
N ALA A 52 8.14 0.63 -25.26
CA ALA A 52 8.59 0.09 -26.54
C ALA A 52 7.49 -0.74 -27.24
N GLU A 53 6.74 -1.54 -26.48
CA GLU A 53 5.66 -2.39 -27.03
C GLU A 53 4.36 -1.64 -27.33
N SER A 54 4.06 -0.56 -26.61
CA SER A 54 2.85 0.26 -26.81
C SER A 54 3.01 1.28 -27.92
N GLY A 55 4.24 1.68 -28.25
CA GLY A 55 4.52 2.81 -29.12
C GLY A 55 4.16 4.15 -28.47
N ALA A 56 4.10 4.20 -27.14
CA ALA A 56 3.79 5.42 -26.39
C ALA A 56 4.84 6.51 -26.60
N ASP A 57 4.37 7.76 -26.80
CA ASP A 57 5.25 8.93 -26.87
C ASP A 57 5.68 9.35 -25.45
N VAL A 58 6.69 8.64 -24.95
CA VAL A 58 7.38 8.87 -23.67
C VAL A 58 8.88 8.73 -23.90
N SER A 59 9.60 9.83 -23.75
CA SER A 59 11.05 9.84 -23.95
C SER A 59 11.79 9.10 -22.84
N GLN A 60 13.00 8.60 -23.13
CA GLN A 60 13.87 7.99 -22.12
C GLN A 60 14.19 8.95 -20.96
N GLU A 61 14.28 10.25 -21.24
CA GLU A 61 14.47 11.28 -20.21
C GLU A 61 13.28 11.36 -19.25
N GLU A 62 12.05 11.36 -19.77
CA GLU A 62 10.83 11.29 -18.95
C GLU A 62 10.81 10.03 -18.08
N ILE A 63 11.14 8.87 -18.66
CA ILE A 63 11.21 7.60 -17.90
C ILE A 63 12.25 7.73 -16.78
N ASN A 64 13.46 8.23 -17.07
CA ASN A 64 14.48 8.45 -16.04
C ASN A 64 13.96 9.36 -14.92
N ASN A 65 13.27 10.44 -15.26
CA ASN A 65 12.70 11.39 -14.31
C ASN A 65 11.55 10.81 -13.47
N PHE A 66 10.85 9.79 -13.95
CA PHE A 66 9.84 9.07 -13.15
C PHE A 66 10.48 8.25 -12.03
N TYR A 67 11.64 7.64 -12.28
CA TYR A 67 12.33 6.80 -11.28
C TYR A 67 13.40 7.54 -10.48
N THR A 68 13.58 8.85 -10.70
CA THR A 68 14.42 9.67 -9.82
C THR A 68 13.66 10.05 -8.56
N ARG A 69 14.11 9.54 -7.41
CA ARG A 69 13.58 9.91 -6.09
C ARG A 69 14.63 10.74 -5.34
N GLY A 70 14.40 12.03 -5.24
CA GLY A 70 15.28 12.97 -4.54
C GLY A 70 14.96 13.12 -3.06
N ASP A 71 15.79 13.89 -2.36
CA ASP A 71 15.67 14.16 -0.91
C ASP A 71 14.31 14.78 -0.52
N LYS A 72 13.73 15.60 -1.39
CA LYS A 72 12.35 16.10 -1.21
C LYS A 72 11.47 15.48 -2.28
N PRO A 73 11.02 14.22 -2.11
CA PRO A 73 10.40 13.48 -3.19
C PRO A 73 9.10 14.16 -3.63
N VAL A 74 8.97 14.34 -4.95
CA VAL A 74 7.72 14.77 -5.57
C VAL A 74 6.79 13.56 -5.64
N GLY A 75 5.49 13.75 -5.43
CA GLY A 75 4.50 12.67 -5.48
C GLY A 75 4.55 11.90 -6.81
N VAL A 76 4.31 10.59 -6.73
CA VAL A 76 4.49 9.64 -7.84
C VAL A 76 3.28 9.53 -8.77
N LEU A 77 2.14 10.17 -8.42
CA LEU A 77 0.89 10.15 -9.19
C LEU A 77 1.07 10.55 -10.66
N ARG A 78 2.03 11.42 -10.99
CA ARG A 78 2.36 11.77 -12.39
C ARG A 78 2.77 10.56 -13.25
N ILE A 79 3.39 9.56 -12.62
CA ILE A 79 3.85 8.32 -13.26
C ILE A 79 2.64 7.44 -13.56
N PHE A 80 1.67 7.40 -12.64
CA PHE A 80 0.42 6.67 -12.82
C PHE A 80 -0.36 7.26 -13.99
N ARG A 81 -0.49 8.59 -14.03
CA ARG A 81 -1.13 9.28 -15.17
C ARG A 81 -0.45 8.97 -16.50
N CYS A 82 0.87 8.81 -16.52
CA CYS A 82 1.59 8.41 -17.73
C CYS A 82 1.28 6.95 -18.11
N LEU A 83 1.33 6.03 -17.13
CA LEU A 83 0.98 4.63 -17.32
C LEU A 83 -0.43 4.48 -17.89
N GLU A 84 -1.42 5.12 -17.25
CA GLU A 84 -2.83 5.05 -17.62
C GLU A 84 -3.11 5.64 -19.01
N ARG A 85 -2.60 6.83 -19.30
CA ARG A 85 -2.98 7.60 -20.51
C ARG A 85 -2.20 7.23 -21.75
N LYS A 86 -1.01 6.65 -21.59
CA LYS A 86 -0.08 6.44 -22.71
C LYS A 86 0.41 5.00 -22.85
N VAL A 87 0.66 4.30 -21.75
CA VAL A 87 1.48 3.07 -21.78
C VAL A 87 0.64 1.80 -21.64
N LEU A 88 -0.29 1.72 -20.69
CA LEU A 88 -1.08 0.54 -20.37
C LEU A 88 -2.25 0.34 -21.36
N SER A 89 -1.94 0.30 -22.64
CA SER A 89 -2.91 0.34 -23.74
C SER A 89 -3.55 -1.01 -24.12
N LYS A 90 -3.13 -2.12 -23.52
CA LYS A 90 -3.71 -3.46 -23.76
C LYS A 90 -3.76 -4.31 -22.49
N PRO A 91 -4.76 -5.20 -22.34
CA PRO A 91 -4.94 -5.99 -21.12
C PRO A 91 -3.71 -6.83 -20.73
N SER A 92 -2.97 -7.38 -21.70
CA SER A 92 -1.79 -8.21 -21.42
C SER A 92 -0.68 -7.50 -20.64
N PHE A 93 -0.65 -6.16 -20.64
CA PHE A 93 0.24 -5.39 -19.79
C PHE A 93 -0.13 -5.46 -18.31
N LEU A 94 -1.42 -5.46 -17.98
CA LEU A 94 -1.90 -5.65 -16.61
C LEU A 94 -1.57 -7.04 -16.08
N THR A 95 -1.70 -8.08 -16.92
CA THR A 95 -1.23 -9.44 -16.59
C THR A 95 0.25 -9.43 -16.25
N ARG A 96 1.08 -8.75 -17.05
CA ARG A 96 2.54 -8.70 -16.87
C ARG A 96 2.92 -8.00 -15.57
N ILE A 97 2.41 -6.80 -15.30
CA ILE A 97 2.80 -6.06 -14.09
C ILE A 97 2.30 -6.76 -12.82
N THR A 98 1.11 -7.39 -12.87
CA THR A 98 0.58 -8.19 -11.76
C THR A 98 1.47 -9.39 -11.45
N LEU A 99 1.86 -10.14 -12.49
CA LEU A 99 2.76 -11.28 -12.33
C LEU A 99 4.14 -10.84 -11.80
N LYS A 100 4.73 -9.77 -12.35
CA LYS A 100 6.02 -9.23 -11.91
C LYS A 100 5.97 -8.73 -10.45
N HIS A 101 4.86 -8.13 -10.00
CA HIS A 101 4.67 -7.75 -8.61
C HIS A 101 4.69 -8.97 -7.69
N ILE A 102 3.87 -9.98 -7.99
CA ILE A 102 3.80 -11.23 -7.21
C ILE A 102 5.17 -11.92 -7.15
N GLN A 103 5.88 -11.99 -8.29
CA GLN A 103 7.24 -12.52 -8.35
C GLN A 103 8.19 -11.77 -7.40
N ARG A 104 8.10 -10.44 -7.34
CA ARG A 104 8.99 -9.61 -6.53
C ARG A 104 8.76 -9.80 -5.03
N VAL A 105 7.51 -9.88 -4.59
CA VAL A 105 7.18 -10.02 -3.17
C VAL A 105 7.42 -11.43 -2.65
N ALA A 106 7.44 -12.44 -3.52
CA ALA A 106 7.64 -13.84 -3.12
C ALA A 106 8.98 -14.12 -2.42
N SER A 107 10.04 -13.39 -2.79
CA SER A 107 11.36 -13.50 -2.16
C SER A 107 11.51 -12.65 -0.88
N GLN A 108 10.43 -12.05 -0.42
CA GLN A 108 10.42 -11.08 0.68
C GLN A 108 9.56 -11.57 1.85
N GLY A 109 9.37 -12.87 2.02
CA GLY A 109 8.57 -13.43 3.12
C GLY A 109 7.07 -13.16 3.00
N VAL A 110 6.62 -12.49 1.94
CA VAL A 110 5.21 -12.20 1.73
C VAL A 110 4.46 -13.47 1.37
N LYS A 111 3.33 -13.69 2.04
CA LYS A 111 2.44 -14.84 1.81
C LYS A 111 1.09 -14.44 1.23
N TYR A 112 0.68 -13.19 1.45
CA TYR A 112 -0.59 -12.66 1.02
C TYR A 112 -0.49 -11.18 0.67
N ILE A 113 -1.08 -10.78 -0.46
CA ILE A 113 -1.16 -9.38 -0.89
C ILE A 113 -2.60 -8.96 -1.24
N GLU A 114 -2.93 -7.71 -0.91
CA GLU A 114 -4.08 -6.98 -1.43
C GLU A 114 -3.57 -5.70 -2.09
N PHE A 115 -3.86 -5.51 -3.38
CA PHE A 115 -3.33 -4.37 -4.13
C PHE A 115 -4.43 -3.56 -4.83
N TYR A 116 -4.15 -2.26 -4.96
CA TYR A 116 -5.02 -1.26 -5.57
C TYR A 116 -4.80 -1.16 -7.08
N TRP A 117 -5.86 -0.89 -7.83
CA TRP A 117 -5.77 -0.56 -9.26
C TRP A 117 -6.95 0.32 -9.71
N ASN A 118 -6.71 1.24 -10.63
CA ASN A 118 -7.69 2.27 -10.99
C ASN A 118 -8.17 2.09 -12.43
N TRP A 119 -9.37 1.52 -12.61
CA TRP A 119 -9.93 1.33 -13.95
C TRP A 119 -10.35 2.65 -14.63
N THR A 120 -10.75 3.67 -13.87
CA THR A 120 -11.17 4.98 -14.39
C THR A 120 -10.13 5.58 -15.34
N GLY A 121 -8.84 5.48 -14.98
CA GLY A 121 -7.74 5.94 -15.82
C GLY A 121 -7.50 5.09 -17.07
N LEU A 122 -7.93 3.82 -17.09
CA LEU A 122 -7.72 2.85 -18.17
C LEU A 122 -8.91 2.66 -19.10
N LYS A 123 -10.09 3.21 -18.76
CA LYS A 123 -11.36 2.95 -19.46
C LYS A 123 -11.38 3.37 -20.93
N HIS A 124 -10.45 4.21 -21.35
CA HIS A 124 -10.29 4.64 -22.74
C HIS A 124 -9.53 3.63 -23.61
N PHE A 125 -8.84 2.66 -23.00
CA PHE A 125 -8.13 1.58 -23.71
C PHE A 125 -8.82 0.23 -23.61
N MET A 126 -9.53 -0.04 -22.50
CA MET A 126 -10.13 -1.34 -22.27
C MET A 126 -11.34 -1.25 -21.33
N THR A 127 -12.27 -2.19 -21.49
CA THR A 127 -13.40 -2.37 -20.58
C THR A 127 -12.94 -2.81 -19.20
N TYR A 128 -13.79 -2.64 -18.19
CA TYR A 128 -13.51 -3.11 -16.84
C TYR A 128 -13.23 -4.62 -16.83
N ASP A 129 -14.06 -5.39 -17.52
CA ASP A 129 -13.95 -6.85 -17.55
C ASP A 129 -12.66 -7.34 -18.21
N GLU A 130 -12.23 -6.74 -19.32
CA GLU A 130 -10.94 -7.08 -19.96
C GLU A 130 -9.76 -6.84 -19.02
N ALA A 131 -9.78 -5.71 -18.30
CA ALA A 131 -8.73 -5.34 -17.39
C ALA A 131 -8.72 -6.26 -16.14
N ARG A 132 -9.90 -6.54 -15.58
CA ARG A 132 -10.12 -7.46 -14.46
C ARG A 132 -9.64 -8.87 -14.79
N GLN A 133 -10.04 -9.41 -15.94
CA GLN A 133 -9.61 -10.73 -16.39
C GLN A 133 -8.08 -10.83 -16.56
N ALA A 134 -7.45 -9.77 -17.10
CA ALA A 134 -6.01 -9.72 -17.25
C ALA A 134 -5.25 -9.70 -15.91
N ILE A 135 -5.77 -8.98 -14.92
CA ILE A 135 -5.21 -8.99 -13.55
C ILE A 135 -5.40 -10.37 -12.92
N ASN A 136 -6.59 -10.96 -13.03
CA ASN A 136 -6.88 -12.30 -12.51
C ASN A 136 -5.97 -13.37 -13.14
N GLU A 137 -5.64 -13.24 -14.43
CA GLU A 137 -4.62 -14.06 -15.10
C GLU A 137 -3.24 -13.90 -14.44
N GLY A 138 -2.81 -12.67 -14.19
CA GLY A 138 -1.54 -12.39 -13.52
C GLY A 138 -1.50 -12.96 -12.10
N ILE A 139 -2.60 -12.81 -11.34
CA ILE A 139 -2.77 -13.39 -10.00
C ILE A 139 -2.64 -14.92 -10.06
N ARG A 140 -3.40 -15.58 -10.93
CA ARG A 140 -3.38 -17.04 -11.02
C ARG A 140 -2.01 -17.58 -11.41
N GLN A 141 -1.34 -16.97 -12.39
CA GLN A 141 0.03 -17.34 -12.76
C GLN A 141 1.00 -17.11 -11.60
N GLY A 142 0.87 -15.99 -10.89
CA GLY A 142 1.72 -15.65 -9.76
C GLY A 142 1.56 -16.61 -8.60
N MET A 143 0.31 -16.92 -8.21
CA MET A 143 -0.02 -17.90 -7.18
C MET A 143 0.55 -19.27 -7.52
N GLN A 144 0.37 -19.75 -8.76
CA GLN A 144 0.86 -21.06 -9.20
C GLN A 144 2.39 -21.15 -9.17
N ARG A 145 3.09 -20.08 -9.57
CA ARG A 145 4.56 -20.10 -9.71
C ARG A 145 5.30 -19.76 -8.42
N TYR A 146 4.75 -18.89 -7.59
CA TYR A 146 5.45 -18.27 -6.47
C TYR A 146 4.79 -18.49 -5.11
N GLY A 147 3.59 -19.06 -5.05
CA GLY A 147 2.92 -19.43 -3.80
C GLY A 147 2.47 -18.24 -2.93
N VAL A 148 2.41 -17.03 -3.49
CA VAL A 148 1.86 -15.84 -2.82
C VAL A 148 0.39 -15.71 -3.22
N THR A 149 -0.50 -15.70 -2.23
CA THR A 149 -1.92 -15.44 -2.48
C THR A 149 -2.14 -13.96 -2.74
N ALA A 150 -2.94 -13.61 -3.74
CA ALA A 150 -3.19 -12.21 -4.09
C ALA A 150 -4.67 -11.92 -4.30
N ARG A 151 -5.06 -10.68 -4.00
CA ARG A 151 -6.40 -10.13 -4.20
C ARG A 151 -6.31 -8.71 -4.73
N SER A 152 -7.28 -8.33 -5.54
CA SER A 152 -7.36 -7.00 -6.15
C SER A 152 -8.45 -6.17 -5.49
N ILE A 153 -8.19 -4.88 -5.40
CA ILE A 153 -9.09 -3.87 -4.88
C ILE A 153 -9.17 -2.77 -5.94
N PRO A 154 -10.18 -2.79 -6.83
CA PRO A 154 -10.47 -1.64 -7.67
C PRO A 154 -10.61 -0.39 -6.80
N SER A 155 -9.97 0.70 -7.22
CA SER A 155 -9.89 1.93 -6.45
C SER A 155 -10.48 3.11 -7.22
N ILE A 156 -11.26 3.92 -6.51
CA ILE A 156 -11.77 5.20 -6.99
C ILE A 156 -10.58 6.14 -7.21
N ASP A 157 -10.53 6.73 -8.41
CA ASP A 157 -9.73 7.91 -8.69
C ASP A 157 -10.47 9.14 -8.18
N ARG A 158 -10.05 9.71 -7.05
CA ARG A 158 -10.74 10.82 -6.42
C ARG A 158 -10.56 12.17 -7.14
N GLU A 159 -9.65 12.25 -8.10
CA GLU A 159 -9.52 13.44 -8.96
C GLU A 159 -10.54 13.43 -10.12
N ASP A 160 -11.23 12.31 -10.34
CA ASP A 160 -12.38 12.21 -11.23
C ASP A 160 -13.70 12.47 -10.47
N THR A 161 -14.80 12.46 -11.21
CA THR A 161 -16.16 12.69 -10.72
C THR A 161 -16.65 11.57 -9.80
N PRO A 162 -17.49 11.88 -8.78
CA PRO A 162 -18.21 10.87 -8.01
C PRO A 162 -19.06 9.92 -8.87
N GLU A 163 -19.54 10.38 -10.03
CA GLU A 163 -20.25 9.55 -11.00
C GLU A 163 -19.35 8.45 -11.60
N ALA A 164 -18.06 8.74 -11.87
CA ALA A 164 -17.11 7.72 -12.30
C ALA A 164 -16.84 6.68 -11.20
N ALA A 165 -16.87 7.08 -9.93
CA ALA A 165 -16.79 6.15 -8.81
C ALA A 165 -18.01 5.22 -8.73
N VAL A 166 -19.20 5.73 -9.03
CA VAL A 166 -20.43 4.92 -9.13
C VAL A 166 -20.34 3.96 -10.32
N GLU A 167 -19.89 4.44 -11.48
CA GLU A 167 -19.66 3.61 -12.68
C GLU A 167 -18.74 2.43 -12.38
N LEU A 168 -17.63 2.66 -11.66
CA LEU A 168 -16.71 1.60 -11.24
C LEU A 168 -17.42 0.50 -10.42
N VAL A 169 -18.24 0.88 -9.44
CA VAL A 169 -18.95 -0.08 -8.58
C VAL A 169 -20.04 -0.84 -9.34
N GLU A 170 -20.70 -0.19 -10.31
CA GLU A 170 -21.64 -0.86 -11.21
C GLU A 170 -20.93 -1.94 -12.03
N GLU A 171 -19.75 -1.65 -12.58
CA GLU A 171 -18.95 -2.62 -13.33
C GLU A 171 -18.44 -3.77 -12.44
N MET A 172 -17.96 -3.47 -11.22
CA MET A 172 -17.59 -4.50 -10.23
C MET A 172 -18.76 -5.46 -9.95
N THR A 173 -19.98 -4.93 -9.79
CA THR A 173 -21.17 -5.72 -9.47
C THR A 173 -21.66 -6.55 -10.67
N LYS A 174 -21.47 -6.07 -11.90
CA LYS A 174 -21.77 -6.82 -13.14
C LYS A 174 -20.79 -7.98 -13.38
N HIS A 175 -19.57 -7.88 -12.85
CA HIS A 175 -18.47 -8.82 -13.12
C HIS A 175 -17.88 -9.44 -11.84
N PRO A 176 -18.67 -10.17 -11.02
CA PRO A 176 -18.18 -10.75 -9.77
C PRO A 176 -17.13 -11.85 -10.01
N ASP A 177 -16.17 -11.96 -9.09
CA ASP A 177 -15.17 -13.03 -9.04
C ASP A 177 -14.57 -13.22 -7.64
N ASP A 178 -13.71 -14.22 -7.47
CA ASP A 178 -13.09 -14.58 -6.18
C ASP A 178 -11.82 -13.77 -5.83
N TYR A 179 -11.31 -12.96 -6.76
CA TYR A 179 -10.07 -12.18 -6.61
C TYR A 179 -10.34 -10.72 -6.22
N THR A 180 -11.44 -10.14 -6.71
CA THR A 180 -11.89 -8.78 -6.46
C THR A 180 -12.71 -8.74 -5.16
N ILE A 181 -12.11 -8.20 -4.10
CA ILE A 181 -12.65 -8.38 -2.73
C ILE A 181 -13.16 -7.08 -2.07
N GLY A 182 -12.88 -5.93 -2.67
CA GLY A 182 -13.33 -4.67 -2.10
C GLY A 182 -13.09 -3.47 -2.98
N LEU A 183 -13.41 -2.29 -2.44
CA LEU A 183 -13.25 -0.99 -3.08
C LEU A 183 -12.29 -0.11 -2.27
N GLY A 184 -11.35 0.54 -2.97
CA GLY A 184 -10.46 1.55 -2.42
C GLY A 184 -10.80 2.96 -2.93
N ILE A 185 -10.10 3.97 -2.41
CA ILE A 185 -10.01 5.33 -3.00
C ILE A 185 -8.62 5.86 -2.74
N ASP A 186 -8.01 6.45 -3.77
CA ASP A 186 -6.65 7.00 -3.75
C ASP A 186 -6.55 8.19 -4.74
N TYR A 187 -5.34 8.56 -5.16
CA TYR A 187 -4.98 9.86 -5.76
C TYR A 187 -5.01 11.03 -4.78
N ARG A 188 -4.84 12.27 -5.27
CA ARG A 188 -4.63 13.45 -4.42
C ARG A 188 -5.85 13.76 -3.56
N GLU A 189 -5.67 13.67 -2.23
CA GLU A 189 -6.74 13.95 -1.26
C GLU A 189 -7.18 15.42 -1.22
N THR A 190 -6.25 16.36 -1.38
CA THR A 190 -6.53 17.79 -1.31
C THR A 190 -7.62 18.22 -2.28
N ASN A 191 -8.70 18.82 -1.76
CA ASN A 191 -9.90 19.27 -2.47
C ASN A 191 -10.77 18.14 -3.08
N HIS A 192 -10.59 16.90 -2.64
CA HIS A 192 -11.38 15.75 -3.11
C HIS A 192 -11.86 14.93 -1.91
N GLU A 193 -12.54 15.56 -0.97
CA GLU A 193 -12.92 14.99 0.33
C GLU A 193 -13.72 13.67 0.18
N PRO A 194 -13.52 12.71 1.10
CA PRO A 194 -14.05 11.36 0.94
C PRO A 194 -15.60 11.31 0.92
N GLU A 195 -16.29 12.23 1.59
CA GLU A 195 -17.76 12.30 1.59
C GLU A 195 -18.37 12.50 0.19
N ASN A 196 -17.62 13.08 -0.76
CA ASN A 196 -18.10 13.26 -2.13
C ASN A 196 -18.43 11.93 -2.82
N PHE A 197 -17.80 10.84 -2.37
CA PHE A 197 -17.90 9.51 -2.96
C PHE A 197 -18.84 8.56 -2.17
N TRP A 198 -19.66 9.11 -1.26
CA TRP A 198 -20.52 8.32 -0.36
C TRP A 198 -21.39 7.28 -1.09
N LYS A 199 -21.88 7.62 -2.28
CA LYS A 199 -22.79 6.76 -3.04
C LYS A 199 -22.08 5.49 -3.53
N ALA A 200 -20.85 5.61 -4.04
CA ALA A 200 -20.06 4.48 -4.50
C ALA A 200 -19.73 3.53 -3.33
N PHE A 201 -19.29 4.07 -2.20
CA PHE A 201 -19.03 3.26 -1.00
C PHE A 201 -20.28 2.57 -0.47
N LYS A 202 -21.41 3.27 -0.42
CA LYS A 202 -22.69 2.67 -0.03
C LYS A 202 -23.04 1.49 -0.95
N MET A 203 -22.97 1.68 -2.26
CA MET A 203 -23.26 0.64 -3.25
C MET A 203 -22.31 -0.57 -3.10
N ALA A 204 -21.02 -0.32 -2.89
CA ALA A 204 -20.05 -1.39 -2.72
C ALA A 204 -20.36 -2.24 -1.48
N LYS A 205 -20.67 -1.62 -0.35
CA LYS A 205 -21.06 -2.35 0.87
C LYS A 205 -22.37 -3.12 0.68
N GLU A 206 -23.37 -2.53 0.01
CA GLU A 206 -24.64 -3.21 -0.31
C GLU A 206 -24.42 -4.43 -1.22
N ALA A 207 -23.41 -4.39 -2.09
CA ALA A 207 -22.97 -5.51 -2.93
C ALA A 207 -22.08 -6.53 -2.19
N GLY A 208 -21.77 -6.31 -0.91
CA GLY A 208 -20.97 -7.22 -0.09
C GLY A 208 -19.45 -7.02 -0.19
N PHE A 209 -18.99 -5.98 -0.87
CA PHE A 209 -17.57 -5.63 -0.94
C PHE A 209 -17.08 -5.03 0.38
N LYS A 210 -15.84 -5.35 0.72
CA LYS A 210 -15.08 -4.64 1.75
C LYS A 210 -14.63 -3.27 1.26
N ILE A 211 -14.35 -2.34 2.17
CA ILE A 211 -13.95 -0.99 1.79
C ILE A 211 -12.75 -0.46 2.59
N THR A 212 -11.80 0.17 1.90
CA THR A 212 -10.64 0.86 2.48
C THR A 212 -10.52 2.25 1.90
N ILE A 213 -9.95 3.20 2.66
CA ILE A 213 -9.98 4.62 2.30
C ILE A 213 -8.65 5.28 2.64
N HIS A 214 -8.01 5.91 1.64
CA HIS A 214 -6.92 6.87 1.86
C HIS A 214 -7.50 8.15 2.48
N ALA A 215 -7.14 8.39 3.73
CA ALA A 215 -7.60 9.55 4.48
C ALA A 215 -6.52 10.07 5.43
N GLY A 216 -6.46 11.39 5.59
CA GLY A 216 -5.47 12.03 6.46
C GLY A 216 -4.04 11.88 5.95
N GLU A 217 -3.88 11.72 4.63
CA GLU A 217 -2.59 11.88 3.94
C GLU A 217 -2.38 13.37 3.61
N PHE A 218 -1.21 13.76 3.08
CA PHE A 218 -0.89 15.14 2.67
C PHE A 218 -1.08 16.25 3.74
N GLY A 219 -1.19 15.88 5.01
CA GLY A 219 -1.53 16.81 6.10
C GLY A 219 -3.01 17.26 6.07
N GLU A 220 -3.86 16.52 5.38
CA GLU A 220 -5.29 16.78 5.29
C GLU A 220 -5.98 16.60 6.64
N HIS A 221 -7.06 17.34 6.85
CA HIS A 221 -7.72 17.40 8.14
C HIS A 221 -8.16 16.01 8.61
N TRP A 222 -7.97 15.69 9.89
CA TRP A 222 -8.39 14.40 10.50
C TRP A 222 -9.88 14.09 10.34
N ARG A 223 -10.69 15.08 9.92
CA ARG A 223 -12.11 14.90 9.61
C ARG A 223 -12.31 13.94 8.43
N ASN A 224 -11.34 13.85 7.51
CA ASN A 224 -11.40 12.86 6.44
C ASN A 224 -11.30 11.44 7.00
N VAL A 225 -10.49 11.22 8.04
CA VAL A 225 -10.42 9.94 8.77
C VAL A 225 -11.73 9.68 9.51
N GLU A 226 -12.30 10.70 10.17
CA GLU A 226 -13.63 10.59 10.80
C GLU A 226 -14.72 10.20 9.79
N THR A 227 -14.78 10.88 8.65
CA THR A 227 -15.72 10.59 7.55
C THR A 227 -15.54 9.16 7.05
N ALA A 228 -14.30 8.74 6.81
CA ALA A 228 -13.99 7.40 6.36
C ALA A 228 -14.49 6.34 7.36
N MET A 229 -14.27 6.55 8.65
CA MET A 229 -14.69 5.63 9.71
C MET A 229 -16.21 5.63 9.92
N LYS A 230 -16.84 6.81 10.00
CA LYS A 230 -18.23 6.96 10.48
C LYS A 230 -19.26 7.01 9.37
N LEU A 231 -19.01 7.80 8.33
CA LEU A 231 -19.97 7.99 7.23
C LEU A 231 -19.86 6.87 6.22
N LEU A 232 -18.62 6.58 5.79
CA LEU A 232 -18.37 5.62 4.72
C LEU A 232 -18.25 4.19 5.26
N GLY A 233 -17.83 4.06 6.53
CA GLY A 233 -17.80 2.79 7.25
C GLY A 233 -16.64 1.90 6.83
N ALA A 234 -15.46 2.48 6.60
CA ALA A 234 -14.25 1.75 6.19
C ALA A 234 -13.98 0.52 7.08
N ASP A 235 -13.58 -0.60 6.49
CA ASP A 235 -13.14 -1.80 7.23
C ASP A 235 -11.71 -1.62 7.77
N ARG A 236 -10.89 -0.80 7.09
CA ARG A 236 -9.58 -0.31 7.53
C ARG A 236 -9.29 1.05 6.90
N ILE A 237 -8.35 1.80 7.46
CA ILE A 237 -7.89 3.10 6.94
C ILE A 237 -6.51 2.97 6.33
N ASP A 238 -6.33 3.57 5.17
CA ASP A 238 -5.04 3.76 4.53
C ASP A 238 -4.46 5.11 4.98
N HIS A 239 -3.22 5.08 5.46
CA HIS A 239 -2.51 6.19 6.11
C HIS A 239 -3.08 6.59 7.48
N GLY A 240 -4.09 7.46 7.49
CA GLY A 240 -4.75 7.95 8.71
C GLY A 240 -3.91 8.84 9.61
N TYR A 241 -2.81 9.41 9.13
CA TYR A 241 -1.78 10.02 9.96
C TYR A 241 -2.26 11.17 10.83
N THR A 242 -3.12 12.05 10.30
CA THR A 242 -3.60 13.24 11.01
C THR A 242 -4.60 12.94 12.12
N ILE A 243 -5.05 11.68 12.28
CA ILE A 243 -5.89 11.26 13.42
C ILE A 243 -5.25 11.60 14.77
N ILE A 244 -3.92 11.71 14.84
CA ILE A 244 -3.17 12.04 16.06
C ILE A 244 -3.53 13.42 16.63
N ASP A 245 -4.14 14.29 15.83
CA ASP A 245 -4.56 15.64 16.24
C ASP A 245 -5.93 15.64 16.96
N ASN A 246 -6.63 14.50 17.01
CA ASN A 246 -7.93 14.38 17.68
C ASN A 246 -7.98 13.20 18.69
N PRO A 247 -7.78 13.47 19.99
CA PRO A 247 -7.85 12.46 21.04
C PRO A 247 -9.17 11.70 21.15
N GLU A 248 -10.31 12.32 20.86
CA GLU A 248 -11.61 11.63 20.92
C GLU A 248 -11.78 10.66 19.75
N LEU A 249 -11.38 11.05 18.54
CA LEU A 249 -11.39 10.16 17.38
C LEU A 249 -10.46 8.96 17.56
N ILE A 250 -9.33 9.13 18.25
CA ILE A 250 -8.45 8.01 18.63
C ILE A 250 -9.17 7.01 19.56
N LYS A 251 -9.94 7.49 20.55
CA LYS A 251 -10.71 6.60 21.42
C LYS A 251 -11.74 5.82 20.64
N GLU A 252 -12.43 6.47 19.71
CA GLU A 252 -13.42 5.83 18.84
C GLU A 252 -12.76 4.79 17.93
N ALA A 253 -11.63 5.11 17.29
CA ALA A 253 -10.86 4.18 16.45
C ALA A 253 -10.43 2.92 17.23
N LYS A 254 -10.04 3.08 18.50
CA LYS A 254 -9.70 1.94 19.38
C LYS A 254 -10.93 1.14 19.77
N ALA A 255 -12.06 1.79 20.03
CA ALA A 255 -13.31 1.13 20.40
C ALA A 255 -13.92 0.33 19.23
N SER A 256 -13.72 0.80 17.99
CA SER A 256 -14.18 0.10 16.78
C SER A 256 -13.16 -0.87 16.19
N ASP A 257 -12.05 -1.12 16.89
CA ASP A 257 -10.96 -1.98 16.43
C ASP A 257 -10.38 -1.59 15.05
N MET A 258 -10.28 -0.29 14.78
CA MET A 258 -9.82 0.23 13.49
C MET A 258 -8.33 -0.03 13.27
N HIS A 259 -8.00 -0.50 12.07
CA HIS A 259 -6.63 -0.78 11.63
C HIS A 259 -6.16 0.26 10.61
N PHE A 260 -4.87 0.59 10.66
CA PHE A 260 -4.26 1.61 9.82
C PHE A 260 -3.06 1.04 9.03
N ALA A 261 -3.19 1.00 7.71
CA ALA A 261 -2.08 0.68 6.82
C ALA A 261 -1.17 1.91 6.68
N VAL A 262 0.07 1.81 7.15
CA VAL A 262 1.01 2.96 7.17
C VAL A 262 2.19 2.72 6.24
N VAL A 263 2.78 3.81 5.77
CA VAL A 263 3.86 3.80 4.77
C VAL A 263 5.03 4.61 5.32
N PRO A 264 6.14 3.97 5.77
CA PRO A 264 7.28 4.70 6.31
C PRO A 264 7.93 5.61 5.27
N THR A 265 7.83 5.28 3.98
CA THR A 265 8.35 6.09 2.87
C THR A 265 7.33 7.09 2.34
N ASN A 266 6.35 7.52 3.13
CA ASN A 266 5.33 8.47 2.68
C ASN A 266 5.98 9.76 2.14
N SER A 267 5.69 10.06 0.88
CA SER A 267 6.37 11.14 0.15
C SER A 267 6.03 12.54 0.68
N TYR A 268 4.89 12.73 1.36
CA TYR A 268 4.54 14.01 1.98
C TYR A 268 5.44 14.29 3.18
N TYR A 269 5.52 13.38 4.15
CA TYR A 269 6.34 13.60 5.35
C TYR A 269 7.84 13.65 5.07
N LEU A 270 8.33 12.88 4.09
CA LEU A 270 9.72 13.00 3.61
C LEU A 270 10.03 14.36 2.99
N ARG A 271 9.02 15.05 2.44
CA ARG A 271 9.18 16.36 1.79
C ARG A 271 8.99 17.53 2.76
N THR A 272 8.10 17.38 3.75
CA THR A 272 7.69 18.48 4.63
C THR A 272 8.46 18.56 5.95
N LEU A 273 8.87 17.43 6.52
CA LEU A 273 9.74 17.41 7.70
C LEU A 273 11.19 17.65 7.28
N SER A 274 12.00 18.27 8.15
CA SER A 274 13.45 18.30 7.94
C SER A 274 14.05 16.90 8.11
N ASP A 275 15.25 16.68 7.58
CA ASP A 275 15.97 15.40 7.71
C ASP A 275 16.13 15.00 9.18
N GLU A 276 16.47 15.95 10.05
CA GLU A 276 16.65 15.75 11.49
C GLU A 276 15.33 15.47 12.21
N GLU A 277 14.22 15.97 11.67
CA GLU A 277 12.89 15.84 12.26
C GLU A 277 12.15 14.59 11.80
N TRP A 278 12.38 14.14 10.55
CA TRP A 278 11.56 13.14 9.88
C TRP A 278 11.37 11.89 10.73
N ALA A 279 12.46 11.29 11.23
CA ALA A 279 12.37 10.05 12.03
C ALA A 279 11.71 10.27 13.39
N ILE A 280 11.95 11.42 14.03
CA ILE A 280 11.46 11.74 15.38
C ILE A 280 9.98 12.11 15.35
N LYS A 281 9.57 12.91 14.35
CA LYS A 281 8.23 13.48 14.21
C LYS A 281 7.32 12.68 13.27
N HIS A 282 7.78 11.56 12.73
CA HIS A 282 6.94 10.72 11.87
C HIS A 282 5.65 10.32 12.62
N PRO A 283 4.45 10.60 12.07
CA PRO A 283 3.18 10.45 12.78
C PRO A 283 2.92 9.02 13.26
N VAL A 284 3.39 8.02 12.51
CA VAL A 284 3.38 6.60 12.88
C VAL A 284 3.90 6.34 14.30
N ARG A 285 4.97 7.03 14.74
CA ARG A 285 5.49 6.87 16.11
C ARG A 285 4.43 7.24 17.15
N LYS A 286 3.75 8.37 16.92
CA LYS A 286 2.69 8.84 17.81
C LYS A 286 1.44 7.96 17.72
N MET A 287 1.07 7.45 16.55
CA MET A 287 -0.04 6.51 16.39
C MET A 287 0.16 5.26 17.26
N VAL A 288 1.36 4.67 17.23
CA VAL A 288 1.70 3.50 18.06
C VAL A 288 1.70 3.85 19.55
N GLU A 289 2.30 4.98 19.94
CA GLU A 289 2.29 5.47 21.33
C GLU A 289 0.87 5.63 21.89
N LEU A 290 -0.07 6.10 21.06
CA LEU A 290 -1.48 6.29 21.42
C LEU A 290 -2.29 4.98 21.40
N GLY A 291 -1.65 3.87 21.00
CA GLY A 291 -2.25 2.54 20.97
C GLY A 291 -3.18 2.30 19.78
N LEU A 292 -2.98 3.01 18.66
CA LEU A 292 -3.63 2.69 17.40
C LEU A 292 -3.00 1.43 16.78
N LYS A 293 -3.82 0.63 16.09
CA LYS A 293 -3.37 -0.60 15.43
C LYS A 293 -2.83 -0.28 14.04
N VAL A 294 -1.51 -0.12 13.93
CA VAL A 294 -0.84 0.15 12.66
C VAL A 294 -0.11 -1.08 12.13
N PHE A 295 0.14 -1.10 10.82
CA PHE A 295 1.06 -2.06 10.18
C PHE A 295 1.70 -1.46 8.90
N PRO A 296 2.99 -1.72 8.64
CA PRO A 296 3.72 -1.07 7.54
C PRO A 296 3.52 -1.74 6.17
N ASN A 297 3.53 -0.93 5.11
CA ASN A 297 3.44 -1.36 3.70
C ASN A 297 4.43 -0.59 2.80
N SER A 298 4.57 -0.99 1.53
CA SER A 298 5.50 -0.35 0.58
C SER A 298 4.88 0.74 -0.29
N ASP A 299 3.56 0.73 -0.48
CA ASP A 299 2.82 1.70 -1.28
C ASP A 299 3.17 1.61 -2.77
N ASP A 300 4.17 2.36 -3.21
CA ASP A 300 4.69 2.41 -4.58
C ASP A 300 6.12 1.87 -4.67
N PRO A 301 6.37 0.56 -4.43
CA PRO A 301 7.69 0.04 -4.11
C PRO A 301 8.78 0.39 -5.14
N THR A 302 8.46 0.40 -6.43
CA THR A 302 9.45 0.69 -7.48
C THR A 302 9.75 2.17 -7.66
N MET A 303 8.81 3.05 -7.30
CA MET A 303 8.96 4.51 -7.38
C MET A 303 9.46 5.08 -6.05
N HIS A 304 9.17 4.38 -4.96
CA HIS A 304 9.65 4.64 -3.61
C HIS A 304 11.04 4.05 -3.36
N HIS A 305 11.55 3.19 -4.25
CA HIS A 305 12.83 2.47 -4.09
C HIS A 305 12.90 1.71 -2.77
N ILE A 306 11.79 1.04 -2.45
CA ILE A 306 11.60 0.33 -1.19
C ILE A 306 10.91 -0.99 -1.48
N SER A 307 11.38 -2.06 -0.86
CA SER A 307 10.68 -3.34 -0.80
C SER A 307 9.81 -3.41 0.45
N ILE A 308 8.81 -4.29 0.49
CA ILE A 308 8.03 -4.48 1.71
C ILE A 308 8.92 -4.96 2.86
N SER A 309 9.93 -5.82 2.63
CA SER A 309 10.89 -6.18 3.69
C SER A 309 11.65 -4.97 4.23
N GLU A 310 12.04 -4.04 3.36
CA GLU A 310 12.69 -2.81 3.79
C GLU A 310 11.73 -1.86 4.50
N SER A 311 10.44 -1.80 4.14
CA SER A 311 9.45 -1.05 4.92
C SER A 311 9.39 -1.54 6.37
N TRP A 312 9.42 -2.86 6.60
CA TRP A 312 9.49 -3.42 7.96
C TRP A 312 10.82 -3.13 8.66
N LEU A 313 11.95 -3.16 7.92
CA LEU A 313 13.25 -2.74 8.44
C LEU A 313 13.27 -1.27 8.86
N LEU A 314 12.67 -0.37 8.07
CA LEU A 314 12.59 1.06 8.39
C LEU A 314 11.81 1.30 9.68
N MET A 315 10.74 0.54 9.92
CA MET A 315 10.00 0.61 11.19
C MET A 315 10.92 0.30 12.38
N HIS A 316 11.74 -0.75 12.27
CA HIS A 316 12.67 -1.11 13.34
C HIS A 316 13.81 -0.10 13.49
N ASN A 317 14.61 0.07 12.43
CA ASN A 317 15.92 0.69 12.50
C ASN A 317 15.85 2.21 12.30
N TRP A 318 14.87 2.74 11.56
CA TRP A 318 14.74 4.20 11.39
C TRP A 318 13.71 4.81 12.32
N LEU A 319 12.66 4.08 12.70
CA LEU A 319 11.57 4.61 13.54
C LEU A 319 11.55 4.06 14.97
N ASP A 320 12.58 3.28 15.37
CA ASP A 320 12.84 2.83 16.74
C ASP A 320 11.77 1.90 17.32
N PHE A 321 11.10 1.10 16.47
CA PHE A 321 10.16 0.10 16.96
C PHE A 321 10.87 -1.19 17.37
N THR A 322 10.58 -1.66 18.57
CA THR A 322 11.11 -2.91 19.12
C THR A 322 10.51 -4.14 18.43
N LEU A 323 11.20 -5.30 18.51
CA LEU A 323 10.67 -6.56 17.98
C LEU A 323 9.27 -6.93 18.51
N PRO A 324 8.94 -6.76 19.81
CA PRO A 324 7.57 -6.94 20.29
C PRO A 324 6.54 -6.02 19.61
N GLN A 325 6.90 -4.76 19.32
CA GLN A 325 6.01 -3.85 18.59
C GLN A 325 5.83 -4.30 17.14
N LEU A 326 6.90 -4.73 16.45
CA LEU A 326 6.79 -5.29 15.10
C LEU A 326 5.95 -6.56 15.07
N ARG A 327 6.11 -7.46 16.05
CA ARG A 327 5.26 -8.65 16.21
C ARG A 327 3.80 -8.26 16.35
N LYS A 328 3.50 -7.19 17.09
CA LYS A 328 2.13 -6.66 17.22
C LYS A 328 1.62 -6.07 15.90
N MET A 329 2.48 -5.39 15.13
CA MET A 329 2.13 -4.92 13.79
C MET A 329 1.83 -6.07 12.83
N LEU A 330 2.53 -7.21 12.96
CA LEU A 330 2.24 -8.42 12.17
C LEU A 330 0.89 -9.03 12.55
N GLU A 331 0.57 -9.05 13.83
CA GLU A 331 -0.77 -9.44 14.27
C GLU A 331 -1.85 -8.48 13.72
N ASN A 332 -1.60 -7.17 13.78
CA ASN A 332 -2.53 -6.16 13.26
C ASN A 332 -2.75 -6.32 11.74
N SER A 333 -1.72 -6.64 10.96
CA SER A 333 -1.89 -6.88 9.51
C SER A 333 -2.66 -8.15 9.23
N ILE A 334 -2.49 -9.22 10.01
CA ILE A 334 -3.32 -10.44 9.91
C ILE A 334 -4.79 -10.11 10.18
N GLU A 335 -5.08 -9.30 11.20
CA GLU A 335 -6.44 -8.90 11.54
C GLU A 335 -7.10 -8.01 10.49
N ALA A 336 -6.33 -7.12 9.87
CA ALA A 336 -6.78 -6.20 8.85
C ALA A 336 -7.01 -6.85 7.47
N ALA A 337 -6.49 -8.06 7.26
CA ALA A 337 -6.64 -8.80 6.00
C ALA A 337 -8.11 -9.18 5.75
N TRP A 338 -8.53 -9.09 4.50
CA TRP A 338 -9.88 -9.45 4.07
C TRP A 338 -9.95 -10.94 3.69
N VAL A 339 -9.71 -11.77 4.70
CA VAL A 339 -9.86 -13.23 4.67
C VAL A 339 -10.77 -13.69 5.82
N THR A 340 -11.12 -14.97 5.84
CA THR A 340 -11.98 -15.52 6.90
C THR A 340 -11.27 -15.53 8.26
N ASP A 341 -12.05 -15.52 9.34
CA ASP A 341 -11.52 -15.55 10.71
C ASP A 341 -10.74 -16.83 11.00
N GLU A 342 -11.12 -17.96 10.39
CA GLU A 342 -10.37 -19.21 10.48
C GLU A 342 -8.96 -19.05 9.88
N GLN A 343 -8.86 -18.40 8.71
CA GLN A 343 -7.58 -18.16 8.08
C GLN A 343 -6.70 -17.23 8.92
N LYS A 344 -7.28 -16.18 9.50
CA LYS A 344 -6.58 -15.28 10.44
C LYS A 344 -6.07 -16.04 11.66
N ALA A 345 -6.89 -16.92 12.25
CA ALA A 345 -6.49 -17.73 13.40
C ALA A 345 -5.32 -18.67 13.09
N ILE A 346 -5.32 -19.30 11.91
CA ILE A 346 -4.21 -20.11 11.41
C ILE A 346 -2.94 -19.26 11.27
N TRP A 347 -3.03 -18.13 10.57
CA TRP A 347 -1.88 -17.23 10.39
C TRP A 347 -1.32 -16.72 11.72
N LYS A 348 -2.16 -16.28 12.66
CA LYS A 348 -1.68 -15.87 13.98
C LYS A 348 -0.91 -16.97 14.69
N LYS A 349 -1.43 -18.20 14.67
CA LYS A 349 -0.81 -19.35 15.33
C LYS A 349 0.55 -19.69 14.72
N GLU A 350 0.65 -19.66 13.40
CA GLU A 350 1.85 -20.08 12.67
C GLU A 350 2.87 -18.96 12.53
N TRP A 351 2.43 -17.79 12.08
CA TRP A 351 3.31 -16.70 11.65
C TRP A 351 3.89 -15.95 12.84
N LEU A 352 3.12 -15.74 13.91
CA LEU A 352 3.65 -15.11 15.12
C LEU A 352 4.66 -16.03 15.82
N LYS A 353 4.42 -17.35 15.81
CA LYS A 353 5.38 -18.35 16.32
C LYS A 353 6.66 -18.36 15.49
N GLU A 354 6.55 -18.27 14.17
CA GLU A 354 7.71 -18.22 13.29
C GLU A 354 8.49 -16.92 13.43
N PHE A 355 7.80 -15.78 13.58
CA PHE A 355 8.42 -14.50 13.95
C PHE A 355 9.21 -14.63 15.26
N ASP A 356 8.60 -15.19 16.31
CA ASP A 356 9.24 -15.39 17.61
C ASP A 356 10.49 -16.27 17.47
N ARG A 357 10.40 -17.39 16.74
CA ARG A 357 11.53 -18.29 16.47
C ARG A 357 12.68 -17.57 15.77
N LEU A 358 12.39 -16.86 14.68
CA LEU A 358 13.41 -16.13 13.90
C LEU A 358 14.02 -14.97 14.69
N SER A 359 13.28 -14.38 15.64
CA SER A 359 13.74 -13.25 16.43
C SER A 359 14.75 -13.62 17.52
N VAL A 360 14.70 -14.85 18.04
CA VAL A 360 15.61 -15.34 19.10
C VAL A 360 17.04 -15.52 18.59
N ASP A 361 17.19 -15.86 17.32
CA ASP A 361 18.50 -16.12 16.69
C ASP A 361 19.23 -14.83 16.27
N LEU A 362 18.65 -13.66 16.53
CA LEU A 362 19.23 -12.38 16.11
C LEU A 362 20.41 -11.98 17.00
N PRO A 363 21.57 -11.63 16.40
CA PRO A 363 22.71 -11.13 17.16
C PRO A 363 22.39 -9.77 17.80
N PRO A 364 23.01 -9.45 18.94
CA PRO A 364 22.86 -8.15 19.57
C PRO A 364 23.31 -7.03 18.62
N VAL A 365 22.59 -5.90 18.67
CA VAL A 365 22.95 -4.69 17.93
C VAL A 365 23.75 -3.79 18.87
N ASN A 366 25.00 -3.49 18.49
CA ASN A 366 25.89 -2.63 19.27
C ASN A 366 25.48 -1.15 19.20
#